data_AF-A0A370NJI4-F1
#
_entry.id   AF-A0A370NJI4-F1
#
_cell.length_a   1.000
_cell.length_b   1.000
_cell.length_c   1.000
_cell.angle_alpha   90.00
_cell.angle_beta   90.00
_cell.angle_gamma   90.00
#
_symmetry.space_group_name_H-M   'P 1'
#
loop_
_entity.id
_entity.type
_entity.pdbx_description
1 polymer ?
#
loop_
_entity_poly.entity_id
_entity_poly.type
_entity_poly.pdbx_seq_one_letter_code
_entity_poly.pdbx_strand_id
1 'polypeptide(L)'
;MIISPPFLPAEGLTSKDLAKTDPMMDFVDQYELGHHGVYPIAIDRRWHCGVHLAPAFQDEPVRAIADGEVVAYRVSQRPIGDGKKNTDGSDSLNSNTGFVLLRHTTETGEGRTITFYSLYMQLRDLDGIRNALGPLPSNPPETGTSTVLPKWLSCSNDGVQVPKNLKVYRKDILGYAGVRHAHRHLHFEIFMTEGDFKAWFDQSGHAVQLGVKNPTTPASKDYWGHSYFVIPGGQTFVSTPPLAIGAAAAYFPSLQSGTLDTGSKLYVEAYFHKGQRYTRSWVEKDGTLTPLTPAPVRDAYADTSTRCMSVLPRSIHNAQAMATSCSASAGS
;
A
#
# COMPACT_ATOMS: atom_id res chain seq x y z
N MET A 1 -11.08 3.75 10.35
CA MET A 1 -9.73 3.41 9.83
C MET A 1 -9.42 1.98 10.30
N ILE A 2 -9.24 1.05 9.37
CA ILE A 2 -9.04 -0.39 9.67
C ILE A 2 -7.69 -0.62 10.38
N ILE A 3 -6.69 0.20 10.05
CA ILE A 3 -5.34 0.12 10.59
C ILE A 3 -4.97 1.42 11.33
N SER A 4 -3.96 1.38 12.20
CA SER A 4 -3.24 2.53 12.75
C SER A 4 -1.78 2.46 12.34
N PRO A 5 -1.00 3.55 12.40
CA PRO A 5 0.44 3.43 12.23
C PRO A 5 1.07 2.57 13.35
N PRO A 6 2.25 1.98 13.09
CA PRO A 6 2.97 1.17 14.08
C PRO A 6 3.62 2.02 15.18
N PHE A 7 3.77 3.33 14.97
CA PHE A 7 4.23 4.31 15.95
C PHE A 7 3.14 5.37 16.16
N LEU A 8 2.99 5.88 17.39
CA LEU A 8 1.93 6.84 17.73
C LEU A 8 2.55 8.18 18.18
N PRO A 9 3.03 9.04 17.25
CA PRO A 9 3.55 10.36 17.60
C PRO A 9 2.53 11.17 18.40
N ALA A 10 2.96 11.71 19.54
CA ALA A 10 2.12 12.56 20.38
C ALA A 10 1.68 13.83 19.64
N GLU A 11 2.55 14.36 18.78
CA GLU A 11 2.34 15.55 17.96
C GLU A 11 1.25 15.35 16.91
N GLY A 12 1.05 14.11 16.45
CA GLY A 12 0.00 13.75 15.48
C GLY A 12 -1.43 13.82 16.03
N LEU A 13 -1.59 13.93 17.36
CA LEU A 13 -2.90 13.96 18.00
C LEU A 13 -3.56 15.36 18.02
N THR A 14 -2.82 16.43 17.71
CA THR A 14 -3.27 17.81 18.05
C THR A 14 -3.19 18.83 16.90
N SER A 15 -3.15 18.40 15.63
CA SER A 15 -3.13 19.35 14.51
C SER A 15 -4.40 20.21 14.47
N LYS A 16 -4.21 21.52 14.37
CA LYS A 16 -5.29 22.52 14.15
C LYS A 16 -5.42 22.91 12.68
N ASP A 17 -4.57 22.35 11.81
CA ASP A 17 -4.58 22.63 10.38
C ASP A 17 -5.68 21.82 9.69
N LEU A 18 -6.75 22.49 9.29
CA LEU A 18 -7.92 21.89 8.62
C LEU A 18 -7.57 21.29 7.25
N ALA A 19 -6.43 21.65 6.64
CA ALA A 19 -5.97 21.05 5.39
C ALA A 19 -5.29 19.69 5.59
N LYS A 20 -4.87 19.37 6.82
CA LYS A 20 -4.24 18.08 7.17
C LYS A 20 -5.32 17.10 7.62
N THR A 21 -5.80 16.30 6.68
CA THR A 21 -6.88 15.34 6.91
C THR A 21 -6.45 14.14 7.77
N ASP A 22 -5.15 13.83 7.82
CA ASP A 22 -4.59 12.78 8.69
C ASP A 22 -3.24 13.22 9.27
N PRO A 23 -3.24 14.10 10.29
CA PRO A 23 -2.02 14.62 10.87
C PRO A 23 -1.15 13.55 11.54
N MET A 24 -1.76 12.44 11.97
CA MET A 24 -1.02 11.31 12.54
C MET A 24 -0.14 10.67 11.47
N MET A 25 -0.70 10.39 10.29
CA MET A 25 0.07 9.83 9.18
C MET A 25 1.09 10.82 8.62
N ASP A 26 0.78 12.13 8.57
CA ASP A 26 1.76 13.17 8.18
C ASP A 26 3.03 13.17 9.05
N PHE A 27 2.93 12.80 10.33
CA PHE A 27 4.10 12.65 11.20
C PHE A 27 4.82 11.32 10.98
N VAL A 28 4.08 10.25 10.73
CA VAL A 28 4.65 8.93 10.46
C VAL A 28 5.43 8.93 9.15
N ASP A 29 4.97 9.68 8.13
CA ASP A 29 5.70 9.87 6.87
C ASP A 29 7.11 10.46 7.10
N GLN A 30 7.29 11.29 8.14
CA GLN A 30 8.60 11.86 8.48
C GLN A 30 9.55 10.83 9.10
N TYR A 31 9.04 9.69 9.57
CA TYR A 31 9.85 8.59 10.09
C TYR A 31 10.43 7.73 8.97
N GLU A 32 9.98 7.89 7.72
CA GLU A 32 10.50 7.11 6.61
C GLU A 32 11.97 7.44 6.31
N LEU A 33 12.83 6.42 6.38
CA LEU A 33 14.23 6.55 5.99
C LEU A 33 14.37 6.41 4.48
N GLY A 34 14.07 7.49 3.74
CA GLY A 34 14.16 7.54 2.27
C GLY A 34 15.50 7.04 1.69
N HIS A 35 16.59 7.16 2.45
CA HIS A 35 17.93 6.73 2.05
C HIS A 35 18.27 5.27 2.39
N HIS A 36 17.44 4.58 3.18
CA HIS A 36 17.63 3.15 3.53
C HIS A 36 16.64 2.22 2.81
N GLY A 37 15.83 2.75 1.90
CA GLY A 37 14.88 1.99 1.09
C GLY A 37 13.44 2.26 1.50
N VAL A 38 12.64 2.56 0.49
CA VAL A 38 11.20 2.80 0.57
C VAL A 38 10.51 1.87 -0.42
N TYR A 39 9.30 1.44 -0.09
CA TYR A 39 8.51 0.62 -1.00
C TYR A 39 8.30 1.37 -2.34
N PRO A 40 8.39 0.69 -3.51
CA PRO A 40 8.75 -0.72 -3.70
C PRO A 40 10.23 -0.93 -4.06
N ILE A 41 11.04 0.12 -4.12
CA ILE A 41 12.41 0.09 -4.66
C ILE A 41 13.37 0.73 -3.66
N ALA A 42 14.34 -0.06 -3.19
CA ALA A 42 15.41 0.42 -2.33
C ALA A 42 16.36 1.40 -3.05
N ILE A 43 17.20 2.09 -2.28
CA ILE A 43 18.18 3.05 -2.80
C ILE A 43 19.14 2.46 -3.84
N ASP A 44 19.42 1.15 -3.76
CA ASP A 44 20.27 0.40 -4.68
C ASP A 44 19.50 -0.19 -5.87
N ARG A 45 18.25 0.25 -6.08
CA ARG A 45 17.32 -0.19 -7.14
C ARG A 45 16.87 -1.65 -7.04
N ARG A 46 17.07 -2.29 -5.89
CA ARG A 46 16.53 -3.62 -5.63
C ARG A 46 15.08 -3.52 -5.15
N TRP A 47 14.33 -4.58 -5.38
CA TRP A 47 13.00 -4.75 -4.81
C TRP A 47 13.05 -4.64 -3.28
N HIS A 48 12.15 -3.84 -2.71
CA HIS A 48 12.02 -3.62 -1.27
C HIS A 48 10.54 -3.75 -0.89
N CYS A 49 10.25 -4.75 -0.05
CA CYS A 49 8.87 -5.17 0.24
C CYS A 49 8.12 -4.27 1.22
N GLY A 50 8.77 -3.25 1.79
CA GLY A 50 8.23 -2.51 2.92
C GLY A 50 8.78 -1.11 3.07
N VAL A 51 8.77 -0.61 4.30
CA VAL A 51 9.32 0.70 4.64
C VAL A 51 10.22 0.58 5.86
N HIS A 52 11.23 1.45 5.94
CA HIS A 52 12.01 1.64 7.15
C HIS A 52 11.49 2.86 7.91
N LEU A 53 11.03 2.65 9.15
CA LEU A 53 10.50 3.70 10.01
C LEU A 53 11.45 3.92 11.19
N ALA A 54 11.90 5.15 11.39
CA ALA A 54 12.76 5.57 12.47
C ALA A 54 12.10 6.72 13.25
N PRO A 55 11.38 6.43 14.36
CA PRO A 55 10.75 7.47 15.16
C PRO A 55 11.81 8.38 15.79
N ALA A 56 11.48 9.67 15.95
CA ALA A 56 12.37 10.65 16.57
C ALA A 56 12.66 10.29 18.03
N PHE A 57 11.62 9.93 18.79
CA PHE A 57 11.80 9.31 20.09
C PHE A 57 12.20 7.85 19.90
N GLN A 58 13.46 7.59 20.16
CA GLN A 58 14.12 6.33 19.91
C GLN A 58 13.44 5.15 20.64
N ASP A 59 12.84 5.41 21.79
CA ASP A 59 12.16 4.43 22.63
C ASP A 59 10.63 4.42 22.47
N GLU A 60 10.13 5.03 21.38
CA GLU A 60 8.74 4.90 20.96
C GLU A 60 8.40 3.41 20.73
N PRO A 61 7.37 2.87 21.40
CA PRO A 61 6.97 1.49 21.23
C PRO A 61 6.45 1.20 19.82
N VAL A 62 6.87 0.05 19.26
CA VAL A 62 6.24 -0.52 18.06
C VAL A 62 4.93 -1.17 18.47
N ARG A 63 3.85 -0.89 17.76
CA ARG A 63 2.50 -1.34 18.11
C ARG A 63 1.81 -2.08 16.98
N ALA A 64 0.92 -2.99 17.36
CA ALA A 64 0.06 -3.67 16.40
C ALA A 64 -0.86 -2.66 15.69
N ILE A 65 -0.84 -2.66 14.36
CA ILE A 65 -1.63 -1.74 13.54
C ILE A 65 -3.14 -2.05 13.55
N ALA A 66 -3.51 -3.29 13.87
CA ALA A 66 -4.88 -3.78 13.87
C ALA A 66 -4.98 -5.02 14.77
N ASP A 67 -6.21 -5.40 15.13
CA ASP A 67 -6.49 -6.65 15.80
C ASP A 67 -6.07 -7.82 14.90
N GLY A 68 -5.57 -8.91 15.50
CA GLY A 68 -5.11 -10.04 14.72
C GLY A 68 -4.68 -11.24 15.54
N GLU A 69 -4.03 -12.16 14.84
CA GLU A 69 -3.42 -13.36 15.38
C GLU A 69 -1.93 -13.38 15.05
N VAL A 70 -1.12 -13.83 16.00
CA VAL A 70 0.31 -14.02 15.78
C VAL A 70 0.50 -15.28 14.94
N VAL A 71 1.07 -15.11 13.74
CA VAL A 71 1.42 -16.20 12.83
C VAL A 71 2.78 -16.76 13.20
N ALA A 72 3.75 -15.87 13.40
CA ALA A 72 5.10 -16.24 13.80
C ALA A 72 5.79 -15.08 14.52
N TYR A 73 6.74 -15.37 15.39
CA TYR A 73 7.57 -14.34 16.01
C TYR A 73 8.93 -14.88 16.43
N ARG A 74 9.86 -13.97 16.73
CA ARG A 74 11.14 -14.27 17.35
C ARG A 74 11.52 -13.15 18.32
N VAL A 75 11.98 -13.53 19.52
CA VAL A 75 12.54 -12.63 20.53
C VAL A 75 13.99 -13.02 20.76
N SER A 76 14.90 -12.12 20.43
CA SER A 76 16.34 -12.37 20.58
C SER A 76 16.85 -11.85 21.92
N GLN A 77 17.73 -12.60 22.58
CA GLN A 77 18.38 -12.13 23.80
C GLN A 77 19.38 -11.01 23.52
N ARG A 78 20.12 -11.12 22.40
CA ARG A 78 21.20 -10.22 21.97
C ARG A 78 21.14 -9.94 20.46
N PRO A 79 21.78 -8.87 19.97
CA PRO A 79 21.99 -8.66 18.54
C PRO A 79 23.01 -9.66 17.98
N ILE A 80 23.02 -9.79 16.65
CA ILE A 80 23.99 -10.57 15.88
C ILE A 80 24.90 -9.65 15.07
N GLY A 81 26.06 -10.18 14.65
CA GLY A 81 26.94 -9.49 13.71
C GLY A 81 26.55 -9.73 12.27
N ASP A 82 26.83 -8.76 11.40
CA ASP A 82 26.69 -8.86 9.94
C ASP A 82 28.00 -9.25 9.23
N GLY A 83 28.98 -9.77 10.00
CA GLY A 83 30.31 -10.12 9.52
C GLY A 83 31.35 -8.99 9.62
N LYS A 84 30.94 -7.76 9.98
CA LYS A 84 31.88 -6.69 10.33
C LYS A 84 32.56 -6.96 11.67
N LYS A 85 33.82 -6.56 11.77
CA LYS A 85 34.63 -6.66 13.00
C LYS A 85 34.82 -5.28 13.62
N ASN A 86 34.88 -5.23 14.95
CA ASN A 86 35.32 -4.06 15.70
C ASN A 86 36.85 -3.89 15.58
N THR A 87 37.37 -2.74 16.03
CA THR A 87 38.82 -2.45 16.00
C THR A 87 39.66 -3.47 16.77
N ASP A 88 39.08 -4.12 17.78
CA ASP A 88 39.72 -5.17 18.59
C ASP A 88 39.62 -6.59 17.97
N GLY A 89 39.04 -6.72 16.78
CA GLY A 89 38.86 -8.00 16.09
C GLY A 89 37.63 -8.81 16.52
N SER A 90 36.86 -8.35 17.50
CA SER A 90 35.58 -8.97 17.90
C SER A 90 34.48 -8.73 16.85
N ASP A 91 33.42 -9.54 16.84
CA ASP A 91 32.27 -9.32 15.96
C ASP A 91 31.49 -8.06 16.36
N SER A 92 31.22 -7.20 15.38
CA SER A 92 30.35 -6.04 15.56
C SER A 92 28.90 -6.51 15.60
N LEU A 93 28.32 -6.66 16.79
CA LEU A 93 26.91 -7.01 16.96
C LEU A 93 26.00 -5.81 16.62
N ASN A 94 25.60 -5.70 15.35
CA ASN A 94 24.97 -4.50 14.79
C ASN A 94 23.62 -4.77 14.11
N SER A 95 23.06 -5.96 14.31
CA SER A 95 21.83 -6.38 13.66
C SER A 95 20.93 -7.14 14.63
N ASN A 96 19.73 -6.63 14.84
CA ASN A 96 18.67 -7.32 15.56
C ASN A 96 17.92 -8.26 14.62
N THR A 97 17.41 -9.34 15.19
CA THR A 97 16.70 -10.38 14.45
C THR A 97 15.28 -10.61 14.96
N GLY A 98 14.85 -9.85 15.98
CA GLY A 98 13.49 -9.93 16.49
C GLY A 98 12.48 -9.55 15.41
N PHE A 99 11.37 -10.28 15.37
CA PHE A 99 10.25 -9.94 14.49
C PHE A 99 8.92 -10.46 15.03
N VAL A 100 7.82 -9.87 14.54
CA VAL A 100 6.45 -10.36 14.73
C VAL A 100 5.76 -10.35 13.37
N LEU A 101 5.09 -11.45 13.03
CA LEU A 101 4.20 -11.56 11.87
C LEU A 101 2.77 -11.76 12.36
N LEU A 102 1.88 -10.87 11.96
CA LEU A 102 0.48 -10.89 12.31
C LEU A 102 -0.39 -11.20 11.09
N ARG A 103 -1.47 -11.94 11.30
CA ARG A 103 -2.59 -12.08 10.37
C ARG A 103 -3.78 -11.31 10.91
N HIS A 104 -4.38 -10.50 10.07
CA HIS A 104 -5.56 -9.69 10.36
C HIS A 104 -6.72 -10.17 9.50
N THR A 105 -7.90 -10.19 10.11
CA THR A 105 -9.15 -10.52 9.42
C THR A 105 -10.21 -9.54 9.87
N THR A 106 -10.83 -8.83 8.94
CA THR A 106 -11.86 -7.82 9.27
C THR A 106 -12.93 -7.77 8.20
N GLU A 107 -14.17 -7.52 8.61
CA GLU A 107 -15.30 -7.32 7.70
C GLU A 107 -15.28 -5.85 7.25
N THR A 108 -15.34 -5.58 5.94
CA THR A 108 -15.25 -4.20 5.41
C THR A 108 -16.58 -3.65 4.88
N GLY A 109 -17.69 -4.28 5.24
CA GLY A 109 -19.03 -4.02 4.73
C GLY A 109 -19.45 -5.00 3.63
N GLU A 110 -20.77 -5.04 3.41
CA GLU A 110 -21.42 -5.87 2.38
C GLU A 110 -21.17 -7.39 2.51
N GLY A 111 -20.86 -7.87 3.72
CA GLY A 111 -20.60 -9.29 3.98
C GLY A 111 -19.24 -9.74 3.46
N ARG A 112 -18.30 -8.81 3.25
CA ARG A 112 -16.97 -9.10 2.71
C ARG A 112 -15.95 -9.08 3.84
N THR A 113 -15.11 -10.11 3.90
CA THR A 113 -14.00 -10.20 4.87
C THR A 113 -12.63 -10.09 4.20
N ILE A 114 -11.82 -9.10 4.57
CA ILE A 114 -10.44 -8.93 4.08
C ILE A 114 -9.48 -9.63 5.04
N THR A 115 -8.53 -10.38 4.48
CA THR A 115 -7.41 -10.96 5.22
C THR A 115 -6.09 -10.42 4.70
N PHE A 116 -5.29 -9.86 5.61
CA PHE A 116 -3.99 -9.30 5.29
C PHE A 116 -3.02 -9.54 6.45
N TYR A 117 -1.74 -9.30 6.20
CA TYR A 117 -0.66 -9.57 7.14
C TYR A 117 0.12 -8.30 7.40
N SER A 118 0.68 -8.19 8.60
CA SER A 118 1.68 -7.17 8.92
C SER A 118 2.92 -7.79 9.53
N LEU A 119 4.09 -7.37 9.06
CA LEU A 119 5.39 -7.91 9.46
C LEU A 119 6.26 -6.79 10.03
N TYR A 120 6.67 -6.96 11.29
CA TYR A 120 7.47 -6.01 12.06
C TYR A 120 8.83 -6.66 12.26
N MET A 121 9.88 -6.15 11.61
CA MET A 121 11.23 -6.73 11.69
C MET A 121 12.24 -5.75 12.28
N GLN A 122 13.38 -6.31 12.69
CA GLN A 122 14.45 -5.57 13.37
C GLN A 122 14.01 -5.10 14.75
N LEU A 123 13.14 -5.85 15.43
CA LEU A 123 12.75 -5.55 16.81
C LEU A 123 13.95 -5.75 17.73
N ARG A 124 14.14 -4.80 18.66
CA ARG A 124 15.25 -4.78 19.62
C ARG A 124 15.29 -6.07 20.45
N ASP A 125 16.50 -6.52 20.73
CA ASP A 125 16.76 -7.63 21.64
C ASP A 125 16.50 -7.27 23.10
N LEU A 126 16.34 -8.28 23.95
CA LEU A 126 16.00 -8.09 25.36
C LEU A 126 17.09 -7.36 26.16
N ASP A 127 18.37 -7.59 25.88
CA ASP A 127 19.46 -6.86 26.56
C ASP A 127 19.42 -5.37 26.17
N GLY A 128 19.22 -5.07 24.89
CA GLY A 128 19.04 -3.71 24.39
C GLY A 128 17.81 -2.99 24.97
N ILE A 129 16.70 -3.71 25.16
CA ILE A 129 15.50 -3.16 25.82
C ILE A 129 15.82 -2.82 27.28
N ARG A 130 16.45 -3.75 28.02
CA ARG A 130 16.79 -3.54 29.43
C ARG A 130 17.78 -2.39 29.64
N ASN A 131 18.75 -2.25 28.73
CA ASN A 131 19.74 -1.19 28.79
C ASN A 131 19.13 0.20 28.53
N ALA A 132 18.15 0.30 27.63
CA ALA A 132 17.52 1.58 27.30
C ALA A 132 16.39 1.98 28.25
N LEU A 133 15.56 1.01 28.66
CA LEU A 133 14.29 1.27 29.37
C LEU A 133 14.28 0.79 30.82
N GLY A 134 15.31 0.06 31.24
CA GLY A 134 15.35 -0.62 32.53
C GLY A 134 14.73 -2.03 32.50
N PRO A 135 14.69 -2.72 33.66
CA PRO A 135 14.26 -4.11 33.71
C PRO A 135 12.81 -4.29 33.25
N LEU A 136 12.57 -5.36 32.49
CA LEU A 136 11.21 -5.77 32.17
C LEU A 136 10.45 -6.18 33.44
N PRO A 137 9.12 -6.02 33.49
CA PRO A 137 8.32 -6.43 34.65
C PRO A 137 8.53 -7.91 34.98
N SER A 138 8.61 -8.24 36.27
CA SER A 138 8.77 -9.63 36.72
C SER A 138 7.57 -10.51 36.35
N ASN A 139 6.38 -9.91 36.26
CA ASN A 139 5.12 -10.56 35.88
C ASN A 139 4.47 -9.79 34.73
N PRO A 140 4.95 -9.95 33.48
CA PRO A 140 4.35 -9.32 32.32
C PRO A 140 2.93 -9.87 32.06
N PRO A 141 2.02 -9.06 31.51
CA PRO A 141 0.65 -9.49 31.23
C PRO A 141 0.61 -10.63 30.21
N GLU A 142 -0.33 -11.57 30.37
CA GLU A 142 -0.51 -12.68 29.42
C GLU A 142 -0.95 -12.16 28.04
N THR A 143 -1.82 -11.15 28.03
CA THR A 143 -2.28 -10.45 26.83
C THR A 143 -1.48 -9.17 26.59
N GLY A 144 -1.41 -8.73 25.33
CA GLY A 144 -0.82 -7.44 24.99
C GLY A 144 -1.53 -6.27 25.67
N THR A 145 -0.79 -5.17 25.84
CA THR A 145 -1.33 -3.90 26.32
C THR A 145 -0.69 -2.74 25.57
N SER A 146 -1.27 -1.55 25.71
CA SER A 146 -0.71 -0.35 25.12
C SER A 146 0.49 0.22 25.88
N THR A 147 0.94 -0.35 27.00
CA THR A 147 2.03 0.24 27.80
C THR A 147 3.09 -0.75 28.24
N VAL A 148 2.79 -2.05 28.18
CA VAL A 148 3.68 -3.12 28.64
C VAL A 148 3.71 -4.25 27.61
N LEU A 149 4.91 -4.78 27.35
CA LEU A 149 5.10 -5.96 26.52
C LEU A 149 4.36 -7.18 27.12
N PRO A 150 3.67 -7.98 26.28
CA PRO A 150 3.10 -9.22 26.76
C PRO A 150 4.19 -10.24 27.10
N LYS A 151 3.81 -11.24 27.90
CA LYS A 151 4.70 -12.29 28.39
C LYS A 151 5.46 -13.02 27.27
N TRP A 152 4.79 -13.32 26.17
CA TRP A 152 5.38 -14.02 25.02
C TRP A 152 6.46 -13.19 24.28
N LEU A 153 6.50 -11.87 24.50
CA LEU A 153 7.55 -10.98 23.99
C LEU A 153 8.60 -10.60 25.03
N SER A 154 8.44 -11.05 26.29
CA SER A 154 9.29 -10.64 27.41
C SER A 154 10.44 -11.62 27.71
N CYS A 155 10.47 -12.76 27.00
CA CYS A 155 11.48 -13.81 27.17
C CYS A 155 12.08 -14.19 25.82
N SER A 156 13.38 -14.46 25.78
CA SER A 156 14.06 -14.88 24.56
C SER A 156 13.60 -16.26 24.14
N ASN A 157 13.51 -16.46 22.84
CA ASN A 157 13.32 -17.76 22.23
C ASN A 157 14.41 -17.92 21.17
N ASP A 158 15.22 -18.96 21.28
CA ASP A 158 16.39 -19.20 20.41
C ASP A 158 16.00 -19.61 18.96
N GLY A 159 14.76 -19.31 18.53
CA GLY A 159 14.22 -19.67 17.23
C GLY A 159 12.82 -19.10 16.97
N VAL A 160 12.34 -19.27 15.75
CA VAL A 160 11.00 -18.81 15.34
C VAL A 160 9.92 -19.61 16.07
N GLN A 161 9.00 -18.90 16.70
CA GLN A 161 7.83 -19.46 17.37
C GLN A 161 6.60 -19.32 16.46
N VAL A 162 5.77 -20.36 16.39
CA VAL A 162 4.53 -20.41 15.61
C VAL A 162 3.39 -20.77 16.56
N PRO A 163 2.86 -19.80 17.32
CA PRO A 163 1.84 -20.07 18.32
C PRO A 163 0.49 -20.41 17.68
N LYS A 164 -0.37 -21.11 18.42
CA LYS A 164 -1.76 -21.34 18.02
C LYS A 164 -2.68 -20.43 18.83
N ASN A 165 -3.63 -19.77 18.16
CA ASN A 165 -4.67 -18.95 18.78
C ASN A 165 -4.14 -17.80 19.66
N LEU A 166 -2.92 -17.30 19.41
CA LEU A 166 -2.38 -16.15 20.13
C LEU A 166 -2.90 -14.86 19.51
N LYS A 167 -3.74 -14.16 20.26
CA LYS A 167 -4.38 -12.92 19.84
C LYS A 167 -3.51 -11.71 20.16
N VAL A 168 -3.63 -10.70 19.32
CA VAL A 168 -3.11 -9.36 19.57
C VAL A 168 -4.19 -8.35 19.23
N TYR A 169 -4.25 -7.28 20.00
CA TYR A 169 -5.20 -6.20 19.78
C TYR A 169 -4.48 -4.97 19.25
N ARG A 170 -5.21 -4.17 18.47
CA ARG A 170 -4.73 -2.92 17.90
C ARG A 170 -4.17 -2.04 19.03
N LYS A 171 -2.95 -1.53 18.81
CA LYS A 171 -2.13 -0.73 19.74
C LYS A 171 -1.38 -1.50 20.82
N ASP A 172 -1.52 -2.82 20.92
CA ASP A 172 -0.66 -3.62 21.79
C ASP A 172 0.81 -3.41 21.42
N ILE A 173 1.69 -3.27 22.42
CA ILE A 173 3.13 -3.17 22.17
C ILE A 173 3.66 -4.51 21.67
N LEU A 174 4.35 -4.46 20.53
CA LEU A 174 5.01 -5.59 19.89
C LEU A 174 6.53 -5.59 20.09
N GLY A 175 7.10 -4.49 20.55
CA GLY A 175 8.53 -4.34 20.73
C GLY A 175 8.97 -2.89 20.64
N TYR A 176 10.26 -2.70 20.36
CA TYR A 176 10.88 -1.41 20.13
C TYR A 176 11.75 -1.51 18.89
N ALA A 177 11.94 -0.39 18.18
CA ALA A 177 12.84 -0.34 17.04
C ALA A 177 14.26 -0.77 17.49
N GLY A 178 14.81 -1.78 16.83
CA GLY A 178 16.18 -2.22 16.98
C GLY A 178 17.06 -1.61 15.91
N VAL A 179 18.14 -2.31 15.60
CA VAL A 179 19.19 -1.88 14.68
C VAL A 179 19.37 -2.92 13.59
N ARG A 180 19.65 -2.49 12.36
CA ARG A 180 20.16 -3.35 11.29
C ARG A 180 21.28 -2.64 10.55
N HIS A 181 22.41 -3.32 10.38
CA HIS A 181 23.61 -2.76 9.76
C HIS A 181 24.01 -1.40 10.37
N ALA A 182 23.91 -1.28 11.71
CA ALA A 182 24.14 -0.05 12.47
C ALA A 182 23.11 1.09 12.28
N HIS A 183 22.02 0.88 11.55
CA HIS A 183 20.92 1.84 11.43
C HIS A 183 19.75 1.44 12.33
N ARG A 184 19.31 2.36 13.19
CA ARG A 184 18.17 2.15 14.08
C ARG A 184 16.87 2.41 13.33
N HIS A 185 16.09 1.36 13.11
CA HIS A 185 14.79 1.45 12.45
C HIS A 185 13.93 0.21 12.71
N LEU A 186 12.64 0.33 12.44
CA LEU A 186 11.73 -0.79 12.19
C LEU A 186 11.69 -1.02 10.67
N HIS A 187 11.80 -2.26 10.22
CA HIS A 187 11.36 -2.61 8.87
C HIS A 187 9.93 -3.14 8.96
N PHE A 188 9.01 -2.54 8.18
CA PHE A 188 7.58 -2.80 8.28
C PHE A 188 6.96 -3.11 6.92
N GLU A 189 6.16 -4.16 6.86
CA GLU A 189 5.43 -4.58 5.65
C GLU A 189 3.95 -4.81 5.95
N ILE A 190 3.10 -4.52 4.95
CA ILE A 190 1.70 -4.95 4.92
C ILE A 190 1.47 -5.66 3.58
N PHE A 191 0.95 -6.89 3.62
CA PHE A 191 0.77 -7.69 2.41
C PHE A 191 -0.40 -8.66 2.53
N MET A 192 -0.78 -9.26 1.40
CA MET A 192 -1.74 -10.37 1.33
C MET A 192 -1.06 -11.57 0.69
N THR A 193 -1.51 -12.78 1.02
CA THR A 193 -1.18 -13.93 0.17
C THR A 193 -1.96 -13.82 -1.14
N GLU A 194 -1.53 -14.53 -2.19
CA GLU A 194 -2.29 -14.60 -3.44
C GLU A 194 -3.70 -15.19 -3.22
N GLY A 195 -3.81 -16.18 -2.32
CA GLY A 195 -5.09 -16.78 -1.94
C GLY A 195 -6.03 -15.79 -1.26
N ASP A 196 -5.53 -15.01 -0.29
CA ASP A 196 -6.34 -14.01 0.41
C ASP A 196 -6.69 -12.82 -0.50
N PHE A 197 -5.76 -12.42 -1.38
CA PHE A 197 -6.04 -11.42 -2.41
C PHE A 197 -7.20 -11.90 -3.29
N LYS A 198 -7.13 -13.13 -3.80
CA LYS A 198 -8.21 -13.72 -4.59
C LYS A 198 -9.50 -13.80 -3.79
N ALA A 199 -9.47 -14.26 -2.55
CA ALA A 199 -10.67 -14.37 -1.71
C ALA A 199 -11.38 -13.02 -1.48
N TRP A 200 -10.64 -11.91 -1.44
CA TRP A 200 -11.20 -10.57 -1.30
C TRP A 200 -11.74 -9.98 -2.62
N PHE A 201 -10.94 -10.07 -3.68
CA PHE A 201 -11.22 -9.40 -4.95
C PHE A 201 -12.06 -10.23 -5.93
N ASP A 202 -12.11 -11.55 -5.74
CA ASP A 202 -12.94 -12.43 -6.55
C ASP A 202 -14.39 -12.37 -6.06
N GLN A 203 -15.28 -11.85 -6.90
CA GLN A 203 -16.68 -11.61 -6.57
C GLN A 203 -17.58 -12.09 -7.70
N SER A 204 -18.89 -12.17 -7.43
CA SER A 204 -19.86 -12.48 -8.48
C SER A 204 -19.73 -11.48 -9.63
N GLY A 205 -19.42 -11.99 -10.82
CA GLY A 205 -19.17 -11.17 -12.01
C GLY A 205 -17.80 -10.49 -12.05
N HIS A 206 -16.91 -10.70 -11.07
CA HIS A 206 -15.55 -10.17 -11.05
C HIS A 206 -14.56 -11.28 -10.67
N ALA A 207 -14.10 -12.06 -11.65
CA ALA A 207 -12.99 -12.97 -11.43
C ALA A 207 -11.66 -12.21 -11.40
N VAL A 208 -10.79 -12.52 -10.44
CA VAL A 208 -9.42 -12.01 -10.43
C VAL A 208 -8.64 -12.59 -11.60
N GLN A 209 -8.01 -11.72 -12.38
CA GLN A 209 -7.30 -12.07 -13.63
C GLN A 209 -5.82 -11.65 -13.61
N LEU A 210 -5.17 -11.71 -12.44
CA LEU A 210 -3.73 -11.46 -12.33
C LEU A 210 -2.95 -12.44 -13.21
N GLY A 211 -2.00 -11.92 -14.00
CA GLY A 211 -1.19 -12.72 -14.93
C GLY A 211 -1.90 -13.18 -16.21
N VAL A 212 -3.19 -12.88 -16.39
CA VAL A 212 -3.92 -13.23 -17.62
C VAL A 212 -3.53 -12.28 -18.75
N LYS A 213 -2.97 -12.84 -19.84
CA LYS A 213 -2.48 -12.05 -20.99
C LYS A 213 -3.57 -11.26 -21.72
N ASN A 214 -4.78 -11.82 -21.79
CA ASN A 214 -5.95 -11.19 -22.41
C ASN A 214 -7.13 -11.23 -21.42
N PRO A 215 -7.19 -10.31 -20.45
CA PRO A 215 -8.27 -10.31 -19.48
C PRO A 215 -9.60 -10.02 -20.18
N THR A 216 -10.66 -10.66 -19.71
CA THR A 216 -12.03 -10.38 -20.15
C THR A 216 -12.68 -9.33 -19.26
N THR A 217 -13.62 -8.57 -19.83
CA THR A 217 -14.37 -7.55 -19.07
C THR A 217 -15.19 -8.22 -17.96
N PRO A 218 -14.99 -7.83 -16.69
CA PRO A 218 -15.85 -8.26 -15.59
C PRO A 218 -17.31 -7.86 -15.83
N ALA A 219 -18.27 -8.71 -15.45
CA ALA A 219 -19.69 -8.38 -15.43
C ALA A 219 -20.07 -7.50 -14.22
N SER A 220 -19.24 -7.49 -13.18
CA SER A 220 -19.41 -6.62 -12.02
C SER A 220 -19.22 -5.16 -12.40
N LYS A 221 -19.96 -4.29 -11.70
CA LYS A 221 -19.79 -2.84 -11.77
C LYS A 221 -18.91 -2.30 -10.64
N ASP A 222 -18.38 -3.19 -9.81
CA ASP A 222 -17.53 -2.85 -8.68
C ASP A 222 -16.06 -2.81 -9.15
N TYR A 223 -15.42 -1.65 -9.01
CA TYR A 223 -14.03 -1.41 -9.39
C TYR A 223 -13.38 -0.42 -8.41
N TRP A 224 -12.09 -0.62 -8.14
CA TRP A 224 -11.35 0.11 -7.12
C TRP A 224 -9.95 0.45 -7.63
N GLY A 225 -9.37 1.55 -7.14
CA GLY A 225 -8.00 1.96 -7.47
C GLY A 225 -7.83 2.39 -8.92
N HIS A 226 -6.69 2.01 -9.52
CA HIS A 226 -6.43 2.27 -10.93
C HIS A 226 -7.30 1.37 -11.80
N SER A 227 -8.12 2.00 -12.65
CA SER A 227 -8.96 1.30 -13.62
C SER A 227 -8.29 1.30 -14.98
N TYR A 228 -8.14 0.11 -15.56
CA TYR A 228 -7.55 -0.07 -16.88
C TYR A 228 -8.61 -0.59 -17.85
N PHE A 229 -8.77 0.10 -18.98
CA PHE A 229 -9.68 -0.26 -20.06
C PHE A 229 -8.86 -0.70 -21.26
N VAL A 230 -9.22 -1.85 -21.84
CA VAL A 230 -8.70 -2.33 -23.11
C VAL A 230 -9.83 -2.26 -24.12
N ILE A 231 -9.76 -1.29 -25.03
CA ILE A 231 -10.78 -1.04 -26.03
C ILE A 231 -10.30 -1.65 -27.35
N PRO A 232 -11.00 -2.67 -27.88
CA PRO A 232 -10.59 -3.34 -29.10
C PRO A 232 -10.79 -2.44 -30.33
N GLY A 233 -10.01 -2.69 -31.38
CA GLY A 233 -10.18 -2.06 -32.68
C GLY A 233 -11.58 -2.27 -33.26
N GLY A 234 -12.01 -1.35 -34.12
CA GLY A 234 -13.34 -1.34 -34.73
C GLY A 234 -14.44 -0.75 -33.84
N GLN A 235 -14.12 -0.34 -32.60
CA GLN A 235 -15.10 0.32 -31.73
C GLN A 235 -15.36 1.76 -32.20
N THR A 236 -16.65 2.08 -32.33
CA THR A 236 -17.10 3.44 -32.64
C THR A 236 -17.21 4.25 -31.37
N PHE A 237 -16.61 5.42 -31.42
CA PHE A 237 -16.68 6.38 -30.35
C PHE A 237 -17.53 7.60 -30.71
N VAL A 238 -18.19 8.14 -29.70
CA VAL A 238 -19.17 9.23 -29.83
C VAL A 238 -18.62 10.54 -29.30
N SER A 239 -19.05 11.67 -29.85
CA SER A 239 -18.54 12.99 -29.47
C SER A 239 -18.99 13.46 -28.08
N THR A 240 -19.97 12.79 -27.47
CA THR A 240 -20.42 12.98 -26.09
C THR A 240 -21.07 11.69 -25.61
N PRO A 241 -20.98 11.33 -24.31
CA PRO A 241 -21.68 10.15 -23.80
C PRO A 241 -23.20 10.27 -24.01
N PRO A 242 -23.89 9.24 -24.53
CA PRO A 242 -25.30 9.36 -24.93
C PRO A 242 -26.26 9.65 -23.78
N LEU A 243 -25.88 9.29 -22.55
CA LEU A 243 -26.68 9.48 -21.33
C LEU A 243 -26.29 10.74 -20.54
N ALA A 244 -25.33 11.54 -21.03
CA ALA A 244 -24.93 12.79 -20.38
C ALA A 244 -25.93 13.90 -20.72
N ILE A 245 -27.06 13.93 -20.00
CA ILE A 245 -28.12 14.94 -20.15
C ILE A 245 -28.14 15.94 -18.99
N GLY A 246 -28.73 17.11 -19.21
CA GLY A 246 -28.90 18.15 -18.19
C GLY A 246 -27.57 18.62 -17.58
N ALA A 247 -27.51 18.73 -16.25
CA ALA A 247 -26.30 19.17 -15.55
C ALA A 247 -25.09 18.26 -15.77
N ALA A 248 -25.29 16.98 -16.15
CA ALA A 248 -24.20 16.07 -16.47
C ALA A 248 -23.51 16.43 -17.80
N ALA A 249 -24.25 16.99 -18.78
CA ALA A 249 -23.71 17.35 -20.09
C ALA A 249 -22.57 18.39 -20.01
N ALA A 250 -22.64 19.31 -19.03
CA ALA A 250 -21.62 20.33 -18.81
C ALA A 250 -20.22 19.75 -18.45
N TYR A 251 -20.19 18.49 -18.00
CA TYR A 251 -18.96 17.75 -17.71
C TYR A 251 -18.42 16.99 -18.92
N PHE A 252 -19.12 16.94 -20.05
CA PHE A 252 -18.67 16.22 -21.23
C PHE A 252 -18.65 17.17 -22.43
N PRO A 253 -17.62 18.02 -22.56
CA PRO A 253 -17.47 18.83 -23.77
C PRO A 253 -17.44 17.91 -24.98
N SER A 254 -17.98 18.41 -26.10
CA SER A 254 -17.96 17.65 -27.35
C SER A 254 -16.52 17.42 -27.78
N LEU A 255 -16.15 16.16 -28.02
CA LEU A 255 -14.84 15.76 -28.54
C LEU A 255 -14.99 15.10 -29.92
N GLN A 256 -13.88 14.78 -30.58
CA GLN A 256 -13.91 14.08 -31.87
C GLN A 256 -14.54 12.69 -31.72
N SER A 257 -15.59 12.43 -32.49
CA SER A 257 -16.08 11.07 -32.77
C SER A 257 -15.18 10.37 -33.80
N GLY A 258 -15.28 9.04 -33.87
CA GLY A 258 -14.54 8.26 -34.85
C GLY A 258 -14.57 6.78 -34.52
N THR A 259 -13.93 5.95 -35.34
CA THR A 259 -13.82 4.51 -35.12
C THR A 259 -12.35 4.17 -34.92
N LEU A 260 -12.04 3.35 -33.90
CA LEU A 260 -10.68 2.85 -33.70
C LEU A 260 -10.30 1.91 -34.86
N ASP A 261 -9.10 2.06 -35.42
CA ASP A 261 -8.58 1.15 -36.44
C ASP A 261 -8.73 -0.32 -36.00
N THR A 262 -9.27 -1.19 -36.85
CA THR A 262 -9.56 -2.60 -36.52
C THR A 262 -8.32 -3.40 -36.08
N GLY A 263 -7.13 -3.03 -36.57
CA GLY A 263 -5.85 -3.64 -36.16
C GLY A 263 -5.23 -3.06 -34.89
N SER A 264 -5.89 -2.13 -34.19
CA SER A 264 -5.34 -1.45 -33.02
C SER A 264 -6.04 -1.86 -31.72
N LYS A 265 -5.40 -1.56 -30.58
CA LYS A 265 -6.03 -1.58 -29.25
C LYS A 265 -5.75 -0.25 -28.55
N LEU A 266 -6.79 0.32 -27.93
CA LEU A 266 -6.66 1.53 -27.11
C LEU A 266 -6.65 1.12 -25.65
N TYR A 267 -5.58 1.46 -24.95
CA TYR A 267 -5.44 1.29 -23.52
C TYR A 267 -5.71 2.61 -22.82
N VAL A 268 -6.58 2.60 -21.81
CA VAL A 268 -6.90 3.77 -21.00
C VAL A 268 -6.73 3.42 -19.53
N GLU A 269 -5.86 4.13 -18.83
CA GLU A 269 -5.75 4.10 -17.38
C GLU A 269 -6.48 5.31 -16.81
N ALA A 270 -7.26 5.10 -15.75
CA ALA A 270 -7.88 6.16 -14.98
C ALA A 270 -7.74 5.89 -13.49
N TYR A 271 -7.36 6.90 -12.72
CA TYR A 271 -7.20 6.77 -11.28
C TYR A 271 -7.44 8.10 -10.56
N PHE A 272 -7.72 8.00 -9.26
CA PHE A 272 -7.82 9.15 -8.37
C PHE A 272 -6.53 9.29 -7.55
N HIS A 273 -6.04 10.51 -7.42
CA HIS A 273 -4.90 10.85 -6.60
C HIS A 273 -5.10 12.24 -5.98
N LYS A 274 -5.12 12.32 -4.64
CA LYS A 274 -5.28 13.56 -3.86
C LYS A 274 -6.48 14.43 -4.28
N GLY A 275 -7.67 13.81 -4.39
CA GLY A 275 -8.90 14.51 -4.78
C GLY A 275 -8.87 15.05 -6.22
N GLN A 276 -8.09 14.40 -7.08
CA GLN A 276 -8.00 14.71 -8.50
C GLN A 276 -8.00 13.43 -9.31
N ARG A 277 -8.71 13.46 -10.44
CA ARG A 277 -8.71 12.36 -11.41
C ARG A 277 -7.62 12.57 -12.45
N TYR A 278 -6.92 11.50 -12.77
CA TYR A 278 -5.93 11.45 -13.84
C TYR A 278 -6.30 10.40 -14.86
N THR A 279 -5.94 10.64 -16.12
CA THR A 279 -6.10 9.68 -17.22
C THR A 279 -4.82 9.58 -18.01
N ARG A 280 -4.46 8.36 -18.41
CA ARG A 280 -3.36 8.09 -19.33
C ARG A 280 -3.83 7.13 -20.41
N SER A 281 -3.28 7.24 -21.62
CA SER A 281 -3.74 6.48 -22.76
C SER A 281 -2.61 6.13 -23.71
N TRP A 282 -2.72 4.95 -24.32
CA TRP A 282 -1.79 4.39 -25.28
C TRP A 282 -2.54 3.68 -26.38
N VAL A 283 -2.00 3.71 -27.59
CA VAL A 283 -2.48 2.89 -28.70
C VAL A 283 -1.44 1.82 -28.99
N GLU A 284 -1.87 0.57 -29.08
CA GLU A 284 -1.07 -0.52 -29.64
C GLU A 284 -1.49 -0.76 -31.08
N LYS A 285 -0.52 -0.79 -31.98
CA LYS A 285 -0.69 -1.16 -33.38
C LYS A 285 0.53 -1.98 -33.80
N ASP A 286 0.31 -3.12 -34.45
CA ASP A 286 1.36 -4.04 -34.90
C ASP A 286 2.37 -4.43 -33.80
N GLY A 287 1.87 -4.64 -32.57
CA GLY A 287 2.68 -5.00 -31.40
C GLY A 287 3.50 -3.85 -30.80
N THR A 288 3.40 -2.64 -31.35
CA THR A 288 4.06 -1.45 -30.82
C THR A 288 3.08 -0.63 -29.99
N LEU A 289 3.41 -0.43 -28.71
CA LEU A 289 2.61 0.40 -27.79
C LEU A 289 3.13 1.84 -27.76
N THR A 290 2.32 2.78 -28.23
CA THR A 290 2.67 4.20 -28.32
C THR A 290 1.83 5.02 -27.35
N PRO A 291 2.44 5.86 -26.47
CA PRO A 291 1.68 6.75 -25.61
C PRO A 291 0.96 7.82 -26.44
N LEU A 292 -0.36 7.94 -26.25
CA LEU A 292 -1.15 9.07 -26.75
C LEU A 292 -1.04 10.28 -25.81
N THR A 293 -0.75 10.01 -24.54
CA THR A 293 -0.49 11.02 -23.51
C THR A 293 0.93 10.85 -22.99
N PRO A 294 1.80 11.87 -23.12
CA PRO A 294 3.19 11.75 -22.67
C PRO A 294 3.28 11.64 -21.13
N ALA A 295 2.31 12.19 -20.41
CA ALA A 295 2.17 12.10 -18.95
C ALA A 295 0.69 11.96 -18.55
N PRO A 296 0.37 11.49 -17.33
CA PRO A 296 -1.01 11.48 -16.84
C PRO A 296 -1.64 12.87 -16.92
N VAL A 297 -2.80 12.95 -17.56
CA VAL A 297 -3.55 14.19 -17.77
C VAL A 297 -4.54 14.35 -16.63
N ARG A 298 -4.41 15.45 -15.88
CA ARG A 298 -5.36 15.83 -14.83
C ARG A 298 -6.69 16.24 -15.48
N ASP A 299 -7.78 15.85 -14.85
CA ASP A 299 -9.11 16.32 -15.25
C ASP A 299 -9.26 17.84 -15.05
N ALA A 300 -9.90 18.52 -16.02
CA ALA A 300 -10.03 19.97 -16.04
C ALA A 300 -11.04 20.53 -15.03
N TYR A 301 -11.77 19.68 -14.31
CA TYR A 301 -12.87 20.08 -13.43
C TYR A 301 -12.52 19.76 -11.97
N ALA A 302 -12.79 20.71 -11.08
CA ALA A 302 -12.56 20.53 -9.65
C ALA A 302 -13.54 19.51 -9.05
N ASP A 303 -13.05 18.70 -8.10
CA ASP A 303 -13.85 17.68 -7.42
C ASP A 303 -15.05 18.31 -6.69
N THR A 304 -16.23 17.76 -6.93
CA THR A 304 -17.29 17.76 -5.90
C THR A 304 -17.35 16.35 -5.33
N SER A 305 -17.19 16.27 -4.01
CA SER A 305 -17.04 15.07 -3.18
C SER A 305 -18.19 14.04 -3.25
N THR A 306 -19.13 14.16 -4.19
CA THR A 306 -20.40 13.43 -4.18
C THR A 306 -20.70 12.61 -5.42
N ARG A 307 -19.84 12.55 -6.46
CA ARG A 307 -20.25 11.90 -7.73
C ARG A 307 -19.15 11.06 -8.39
N CYS A 308 -18.84 9.93 -7.76
CA CYS A 308 -18.02 8.85 -8.33
C CYS A 308 -18.68 8.13 -9.54
N MET A 309 -19.93 8.46 -9.91
CA MET A 309 -20.70 7.73 -10.93
C MET A 309 -20.47 8.18 -12.39
N SER A 310 -19.71 9.24 -12.66
CA SER A 310 -19.42 9.72 -14.04
C SER A 310 -17.99 9.40 -14.52
N VAL A 311 -17.26 8.56 -13.78
CA VAL A 311 -15.82 8.29 -13.97
C VAL A 311 -15.53 7.56 -15.30
N LEU A 312 -16.35 6.55 -15.61
CA LEU A 312 -16.14 5.63 -16.73
C LEU A 312 -16.30 6.28 -18.11
N PRO A 313 -17.42 6.98 -18.42
CA PRO A 313 -17.61 7.54 -19.75
C PRO A 313 -16.54 8.58 -20.08
N ARG A 314 -16.00 9.28 -19.06
CA ARG A 314 -15.15 10.45 -19.25
C ARG A 314 -13.70 10.11 -19.56
N SER A 315 -13.16 9.06 -18.95
CA SER A 315 -11.81 8.56 -19.25
C SER A 315 -11.73 8.07 -20.69
N ILE A 316 -12.75 7.31 -21.12
CA ILE A 316 -12.87 6.80 -22.48
C ILE A 316 -13.06 7.96 -23.47
N HIS A 317 -13.92 8.93 -23.12
CA HIS A 317 -14.18 10.13 -23.93
C HIS A 317 -12.90 10.93 -24.24
N ASN A 318 -12.08 11.21 -23.22
CA ASN A 318 -10.84 11.96 -23.40
C ASN A 318 -9.78 11.18 -24.19
N ALA A 319 -9.64 9.88 -23.93
CA ALA A 319 -8.67 9.01 -24.61
C ALA A 319 -8.99 8.84 -26.11
N GLN A 320 -10.28 8.72 -26.42
CA GLN A 320 -10.81 8.64 -27.77
C GLN A 320 -10.36 9.83 -28.63
N ALA A 321 -10.52 11.06 -28.12
CA ALA A 321 -10.21 12.27 -28.89
C ALA A 321 -8.75 12.29 -29.37
N MET A 322 -7.84 11.72 -28.57
CA MET A 322 -6.43 11.63 -28.93
C MET A 322 -6.19 10.50 -29.94
N ALA A 323 -6.84 9.35 -29.77
CA ALA A 323 -6.69 8.21 -30.68
C ALA A 323 -7.19 8.52 -32.10
N THR A 324 -8.32 9.23 -32.24
CA THR A 324 -8.89 9.61 -33.54
C THR A 324 -8.10 10.72 -34.24
N SER A 325 -7.41 11.58 -33.48
CA SER A 325 -6.50 12.59 -34.05
C SER A 325 -5.24 11.98 -34.66
N CYS A 326 -4.71 10.88 -34.09
CA CYS A 326 -3.54 10.17 -34.63
C CYS A 326 -3.88 9.38 -35.90
N SER A 327 -5.04 8.72 -35.98
CA SER A 327 -5.43 7.96 -37.18
C SER A 327 -5.66 8.86 -38.40
N ALA A 328 -6.15 10.09 -38.20
CA ALA A 328 -6.30 11.07 -39.26
C ALA A 328 -4.96 11.57 -39.85
N SER A 329 -3.88 11.55 -39.07
CA SER A 329 -2.54 12.01 -39.50
C SER A 329 -1.70 10.96 -40.23
N ALA A 330 -2.08 9.68 -40.18
CA ALA A 330 -1.37 8.59 -40.83
C ALA A 330 -1.92 8.23 -42.23
N GLY A 331 -2.98 8.93 -42.67
CA GLY A 331 -3.67 8.71 -43.94
C GLY A 331 -3.49 9.80 -44.99
N SER A 332 -2.53 10.72 -44.80
CA SER A 332 -2.18 11.78 -45.76
C SER A 332 -0.76 11.62 -46.29
#